data_AF-A0AAW4MTA3-F1
#
_entry.id   AF-A0AAW4MTA3-F1
#
_cell.length_a   1.000
_cell.length_b   1.000
_cell.length_c   1.000
_cell.angle_alpha   90.00
_cell.angle_beta   90.00
_cell.angle_gamma   90.00
#
_symmetry.space_group_name_H-M   'P 1'
#
loop_
_entity.id
_entity.type
_entity.pdbx_description
1 polymer ?
#
loop_
_entity_poly.entity_id
_entity_poly.type
_entity_poly.pdbx_seq_one_letter_code
_entity_poly.pdbx_strand_id
1 'polypeptide(L)' 'MNKVEKKRIKEQKTIEKMIHIYCKKNHHTKELCSECKELVNYAKARSQRCPFMAEKTFCAHCKVS' A
#
# COMPACT_ATOMS: atom_id res chain seq x y z
N MET A 1 1.62 20.00 -4.13
CA MET A 1 1.92 18.55 -4.04
C MET A 1 2.68 18.12 -5.29
N ASN A 2 3.91 17.60 -5.13
CA ASN A 2 4.76 17.22 -6.26
C ASN A 2 4.32 15.88 -6.91
N LYS A 3 4.82 15.58 -8.11
CA LYS A 3 4.45 14.39 -8.91
C LYS A 3 4.75 13.07 -8.17
N VAL A 4 5.86 13.04 -7.42
CA VAL A 4 6.30 11.88 -6.64
C VAL A 4 5.33 11.60 -5.49
N GLU A 5 4.89 12.64 -4.76
CA GLU A 5 3.95 12.51 -3.65
C GLU A 5 2.55 12.09 -4.13
N LYS A 6 2.08 12.65 -5.26
CA LYS A 6 0.83 12.19 -5.90
C LYS A 6 0.87 10.69 -6.22
N LYS A 7 2.00 10.21 -6.75
CA LYS A 7 2.21 8.81 -7.08
C LYS A 7 2.25 7.94 -5.83
N ARG A 8 2.96 8.38 -4.78
CA ARG A 8 3.01 7.72 -3.48
C ARG A 8 1.62 7.51 -2.88
N ILE A 9 0.82 8.56 -2.82
CA ILE A 9 -0.56 8.49 -2.30
C ILE A 9 -1.42 7.54 -3.16
N LYS A 10 -1.25 7.57 -4.49
CA LYS A 10 -1.98 6.67 -5.39
C LYS A 10 -1.64 5.20 -5.08
N GLU A 11 -0.36 4.85 -4.98
CA GLU A 11 0.08 3.48 -4.67
C GLU A 11 -0.41 3.03 -3.29
N GLN A 12 -0.33 3.89 -2.27
CA GLN A 12 -0.82 3.58 -0.93
C GLN A 12 -2.33 3.28 -0.94
N LYS A 13 -3.12 4.09 -1.65
CA LYS A 13 -4.58 3.86 -1.79
C LYS A 13 -4.89 2.57 -2.54
N THR A 14 -4.12 2.24 -3.56
CA THR A 14 -4.29 0.97 -4.30
C THR A 14 -4.05 -0.22 -3.38
N ILE A 15 -2.94 -0.25 -2.66
CA ILE A 15 -2.61 -1.35 -1.73
C ILE A 15 -3.64 -1.45 -0.62
N GLU A 16 -4.06 -0.32 -0.04
CA GLU A 16 -5.10 -0.29 1.00
C GLU A 16 -6.41 -0.90 0.53
N LYS A 17 -6.85 -0.60 -0.70
CA LYS A 17 -8.04 -1.23 -1.30
C LYS A 17 -7.87 -2.73 -1.50
N MET A 18 -6.70 -3.17 -1.98
CA MET A 18 -6.42 -4.59 -2.17
C MET A 18 -6.49 -5.36 -0.83
N ILE A 19 -5.91 -4.80 0.24
CA ILE A 19 -5.96 -5.39 1.58
C ILE A 19 -7.40 -5.38 2.12
N HIS A 20 -8.18 -4.32 1.87
CA HIS A 20 -9.59 -4.29 2.26
C HIS A 20 -10.42 -5.40 1.60
N ILE A 21 -10.22 -5.61 0.29
CA ILE A 21 -10.90 -6.68 -0.46
C ILE A 21 -10.48 -8.04 0.09
N TYR A 22 -9.18 -8.25 0.31
CA TYR A 22 -8.65 -9.47 0.92
C TYR A 22 -9.27 -9.73 2.29
N CYS A 23 -9.29 -8.72 3.16
CA CYS A 23 -9.79 -8.84 4.52
C CYS A 23 -11.27 -9.22 4.54
N LYS A 24 -12.09 -8.53 3.75
CA LYS A 24 -13.52 -8.79 3.65
C LYS A 24 -13.81 -10.20 3.11
N LYS A 25 -13.01 -10.68 2.15
CA LYS A 25 -13.22 -11.99 1.52
C LYS A 25 -12.71 -13.15 2.37
N ASN A 26 -11.58 -13.01 3.06
CA ASN A 26 -10.94 -14.10 3.80
C ASN A 26 -11.28 -14.13 5.29
N HIS A 27 -11.44 -12.96 5.93
CA HIS A 27 -11.79 -12.88 7.35
C HIS A 27 -13.29 -12.63 7.56
N HIS A 28 -14.07 -12.47 6.48
CA HIS A 28 -15.52 -12.24 6.50
C HIS A 28 -15.95 -11.06 7.39
N THR A 29 -15.08 -10.07 7.59
CA THR A 29 -15.35 -8.89 8.41
C THR A 29 -15.97 -7.76 7.58
N LYS A 30 -16.85 -6.97 8.22
CA LYS A 30 -17.40 -5.73 7.61
C LYS A 30 -16.37 -4.61 7.57
N GLU A 31 -15.47 -4.58 8.56
CA GLU A 31 -14.39 -3.61 8.67
C GLU A 31 -13.02 -4.29 8.58
N LEU A 32 -11.97 -3.49 8.34
CA LEU A 32 -10.59 -3.99 8.34
C LEU A 32 -10.21 -4.55 9.73
N CYS A 33 -9.82 -5.82 9.78
CA CYS A 33 -9.37 -6.45 11.02
C CYS A 33 -8.03 -5.85 11.51
N SER A 34 -7.67 -6.10 12.77
CA SER A 34 -6.42 -5.63 13.39
C SER A 34 -5.18 -6.04 12.58
N GLU A 35 -5.08 -7.30 12.17
CA GLU A 35 -3.95 -7.79 11.37
C GLU A 35 -3.84 -7.08 10.01
N CYS A 36 -4.96 -6.91 9.31
CA CYS A 36 -4.99 -6.19 8.03
C CYS A 36 -4.71 -4.69 8.20
N LYS A 37 -5.09 -4.08 9.33
CA LYS A 37 -4.72 -2.69 9.68
C LYS A 37 -3.20 -2.55 9.85
N GLU A 38 -2.57 -3.48 10.53
CA GLU A 38 -1.11 -3.52 10.66
C GLU A 38 -0.43 -3.67 9.29
N LEU A 39 -0.96 -4.55 8.44
CA LEU A 39 -0.44 -4.72 7.08
C LEU A 39 -0.53 -3.43 6.24
N VAL A 40 -1.66 -2.70 6.34
CA VAL A 40 -1.82 -1.39 5.68
C VAL A 40 -0.79 -0.38 6.21
N ASN A 41 -0.60 -0.32 7.53
CA ASN A 41 0.36 0.60 8.15
C ASN A 41 1.79 0.28 7.71
N TYR A 42 2.15 -1.00 7.67
CA TYR A 42 3.44 -1.45 7.15
C TYR A 42 3.65 -1.04 5.68
N ALA A 43 2.65 -1.30 4.82
CA ALA A 43 2.73 -0.92 3.40
C ALA A 43 2.86 0.59 3.19
N LYS A 44 2.14 1.40 3.98
CA LYS A 44 2.25 2.87 3.98
C LYS A 44 3.65 3.31 4.38
N ALA A 45 4.18 2.76 5.48
CA ALA A 45 5.53 3.08 5.96
C ALA A 45 6.62 2.69 4.93
N ARG A 46 6.49 1.53 4.27
CA ARG A 46 7.42 1.11 3.20
C ARG A 46 7.37 2.05 1.99
N SER A 47 6.16 2.48 1.59
CA SER A 47 5.97 3.42 0.47
C SER A 47 6.53 4.82 0.77
N GLN A 48 6.43 5.27 2.03
CA GLN A 48 7.04 6.53 2.46
C GLN A 48 8.57 6.50 2.32
N ARG A 49 9.20 5.40 2.76
CA ARG A 49 10.66 5.22 2.74
C ARG A 49 11.23 4.78 1.39
N CYS A 50 10.41 4.64 0.34
CA CYS A 50 10.87 4.13 -0.95
C CYS A 50 11.76 5.17 -1.68
N PRO A 51 13.06 4.89 -1.92
CA PRO A 51 13.94 5.82 -2.63
C PRO A 51 13.65 5.85 -4.13
N PHE A 52 13.11 4.77 -4.69
CA PHE A 52 12.85 4.60 -6.12
C PHE A 52 11.47 5.11 -6.57
N MET A 53 10.74 5.87 -5.72
CA MET A 53 9.36 6.29 -6.03
C MET A 53 9.28 7.17 -7.28
N ALA A 54 10.31 7.98 -7.56
CA ALA A 54 10.36 8.82 -8.75
C ALA A 54 10.49 7.97 -10.03
N GLU A 55 11.39 6.99 -10.03
CA GLU A 55 11.79 6.25 -11.22
C GLU A 55 10.94 5.00 -11.48
N LYS A 56 10.53 4.25 -10.44
CA LYS A 56 9.83 2.97 -10.66
C LYS A 56 8.37 3.17 -11.01
N THR A 57 7.84 2.45 -12.00
CA THR A 57 6.43 2.59 -12.43
C THR A 57 5.43 2.11 -11.37
N PHE A 58 5.67 0.95 -10.75
CA PHE A 58 4.74 0.32 -9.79
C PHE A 58 5.44 -0.31 -8.58
N CYS A 59 4.70 -0.47 -7.48
CA CYS A 59 5.23 -1.08 -6.26
C CYS A 59 5.80 -2.48 -6.48
N ALA A 60 5.10 -3.29 -7.27
CA ALA A 60 5.43 -4.68 -7.58
C ALA A 60 6.81 -4.88 -8.25
N HIS A 61 7.34 -3.86 -8.94
CA HIS A 61 8.66 -3.95 -9.60
C HIS A 61 9.81 -3.51 -8.66
N CYS A 62 9.60 -3.53 -7.35
CA CYS A 62 10.66 -3.19 -6.40
C CYS A 62 11.74 -4.27 -6.42
N LYS A 63 12.97 -3.91 -6.81
CA LYS A 63 14.14 -4.82 -6.74
C LYS A 63 14.66 -5.04 -5.32
N VAL A 64 14.17 -4.24 -4.35
CA VAL A 64 14.48 -4.43 -2.93
C VAL A 64 13.45 -5.40 -2.37
N SER A 65 13.86 -6.65 -2.19
CA SER A 65 13.16 -7.70 -1.46
C SER A 65 13.33 -7.46 0.04
#